data_AF-W9QAZ2-F1
#
_entry.id   AF-W9QAZ2-F1
#
_cell.length_a   1.000
_cell.length_b   1.000
_cell.length_c   1.000
_cell.angle_alpha   90.00
_cell.angle_beta   90.00
_cell.angle_gamma   90.00
#
_symmetry.space_group_name_H-M   'P 1'
#
loop_
_entity.id
_entity.type
_entity.pdbx_description
1 polymer ?
#
loop_
_entity_poly.entity_id
_entity_poly.type
_entity_poly.pdbx_seq_one_letter_code
_entity_poly.pdbx_strand_id
1 'polypeptide(L)'
;MDNTSVSFDPENMYTSQTNGDTKRLVIANYTVAQAPANATNASVVNGWHTSKSDSEEHCTVDYRCNGKNKRRHVYDTDGTNNWLL
;
A
#
# COMPACT_ATOMS: atom_id res chain seq x y z
N MET A 1 12.20 -3.45 5.68
CA MET A 1 10.98 -4.20 6.07
C MET A 1 10.67 -5.22 4.98
N ASP A 2 9.83 -6.21 5.27
CA ASP A 2 9.29 -7.17 4.30
C ASP A 2 7.76 -7.05 4.23
N ASN A 3 7.13 -7.86 3.37
CA ASN A 3 5.67 -7.80 3.16
C ASN A 3 4.87 -8.26 4.39
N THR A 4 5.44 -9.09 5.28
CA THR A 4 4.79 -9.51 6.53
C THR A 4 4.70 -8.37 7.55
N SER A 5 5.50 -7.31 7.34
CA SER A 5 5.50 -6.09 8.14
C SER A 5 4.50 -5.03 7.64
N VAL A 6 3.64 -5.37 6.68
CA VAL A 6 2.59 -4.50 6.12
C VAL A 6 1.22 -4.95 6.63
N SER A 7 0.50 -4.06 7.30
CA SER A 7 -0.90 -4.27 7.69
C SER A 7 -1.85 -3.46 6.80
N PHE A 8 -3.14 -3.80 6.85
CA PHE A 8 -4.21 -3.05 6.19
C PHE A 8 -5.15 -2.51 7.27
N ASP A 9 -5.54 -1.24 7.14
CA ASP A 9 -6.48 -0.57 8.02
C ASP A 9 -7.56 0.13 7.15
N PRO A 10 -8.80 -0.39 7.11
CA PRO A 10 -9.30 -1.49 7.92
C PRO A 10 -8.74 -2.87 7.51
N GLU A 11 -8.70 -3.81 8.45
CA GLU A 11 -8.14 -5.16 8.21
C GLU A 11 -8.86 -5.92 7.10
N ASN A 12 -10.15 -5.65 6.86
CA ASN A 12 -10.94 -6.30 5.82
C ASN A 12 -10.82 -5.64 4.43
N MET A 13 -9.88 -4.70 4.24
CA MET A 13 -9.64 -4.07 2.94
C MET A 13 -9.38 -5.16 1.87
N TYR A 14 -10.11 -5.11 0.77
CA TYR A 14 -10.08 -6.08 -0.34
C TYR A 14 -10.61 -7.50 -0.05
N THR A 15 -11.00 -7.85 1.18
CA THR A 15 -11.39 -9.23 1.52
C THR A 15 -12.60 -9.75 0.73
N SER A 16 -13.54 -8.87 0.33
CA SER A 16 -14.72 -9.25 -0.45
C SER A 16 -14.54 -9.16 -1.98
N GLN A 17 -13.37 -8.74 -2.45
CA GLN A 17 -13.11 -8.58 -3.89
C GLN A 17 -12.54 -9.87 -4.49
N THR A 18 -12.94 -10.16 -5.73
CA THR A 18 -12.25 -11.17 -6.54
C THR A 18 -10.77 -10.81 -6.63
N ASN A 19 -9.88 -11.76 -6.35
CA ASN A 19 -8.42 -11.57 -6.24
C ASN A 19 -7.96 -10.63 -5.11
N GLY A 20 -8.76 -10.47 -4.05
CA GLY A 20 -8.44 -9.61 -2.90
C GLY A 20 -7.08 -9.89 -2.26
N ASP A 21 -6.75 -11.17 -2.05
CA ASP A 21 -5.46 -11.57 -1.49
C ASP A 21 -4.29 -11.20 -2.40
N THR A 22 -4.46 -11.38 -3.72
CA THR A 22 -3.45 -10.96 -4.72
C THR A 22 -3.27 -9.45 -4.72
N LYS A 23 -4.36 -8.67 -4.64
CA LYS A 23 -4.29 -7.20 -4.53
C LYS A 23 -3.53 -6.77 -3.28
N ARG A 24 -3.83 -7.39 -2.13
CA ARG A 24 -3.12 -7.11 -0.86
C ARG A 24 -1.64 -7.45 -0.95
N LEU A 25 -1.28 -8.59 -1.56
CA LEU A 25 0.11 -8.98 -1.76
C LEU A 25 0.86 -7.98 -2.65
N VAL A 26 0.24 -7.53 -3.75
CA VAL A 26 0.84 -6.52 -4.64
C VAL A 26 1.03 -5.19 -3.93
N ILE A 27 0.03 -4.71 -3.20
CA ILE A 27 0.15 -3.48 -2.39
C ILE A 27 1.28 -3.61 -1.36
N ALA A 28 1.38 -4.75 -0.68
CA ALA A 28 2.42 -4.99 0.30
C ALA A 28 3.82 -4.97 -0.34
N ASN A 29 3.98 -5.57 -1.53
CA ASN A 29 5.25 -5.55 -2.25
C ASN A 29 5.65 -4.12 -2.66
N TYR A 30 4.73 -3.32 -3.22
CA TYR A 30 5.00 -1.93 -3.56
C TYR A 30 5.28 -1.07 -2.32
N THR A 31 4.56 -1.32 -1.22
CA THR A 31 4.79 -0.65 0.07
C THR A 31 6.21 -0.89 0.57
N VAL A 32 6.70 -2.13 0.48
CA VAL A 32 8.09 -2.46 0.84
C VAL A 32 9.08 -1.79 -0.10
N ALA A 33 8.85 -1.85 -1.42
CA ALA A 33 9.75 -1.31 -2.43
C ALA A 33 9.89 0.23 -2.35
N GLN A 34 8.82 0.93 -2.00
CA GLN A 34 8.78 2.40 -1.92
C GLN A 34 8.93 2.92 -0.49
N ALA A 35 9.25 2.04 0.47
CA ALA A 35 9.38 2.40 1.87
C ALA A 35 10.50 3.45 2.08
N PRO A 36 10.27 4.47 2.92
CA PRO A 36 11.34 5.35 3.36
C PRO A 36 12.45 4.57 4.08
N ALA A 37 13.67 5.08 4.02
CA ALA A 37 14.78 4.57 4.82
C ALA A 37 14.39 4.49 6.31
N ASN A 38 14.78 3.38 6.96
CA ASN A 38 14.50 3.06 8.36
C ASN A 38 13.02 2.79 8.70
N ALA A 39 12.16 2.54 7.70
CA ALA A 39 10.83 2.01 7.95
C ALA A 39 10.90 0.59 8.52
N THR A 40 10.25 0.37 9.67
CA THR A 40 10.18 -0.93 10.34
C THR A 40 8.87 -1.66 10.08
N ASN A 41 7.76 -0.93 9.90
CA ASN A 41 6.45 -1.45 9.54
C ASN A 41 5.64 -0.38 8.79
N ALA A 42 4.55 -0.80 8.17
CA ALA A 42 3.63 0.08 7.47
C ALA A 42 2.17 -0.37 7.64
N SER A 43 1.25 0.58 7.59
CA SER A 43 -0.20 0.34 7.51
C SER A 43 -0.77 1.00 6.25
N VAL A 44 -1.42 0.22 5.40
CA VAL A 44 -2.18 0.71 4.25
C VAL A 44 -3.51 1.23 4.77
N VAL A 45 -3.68 2.55 4.79
CA VAL A 45 -4.87 3.23 5.36
C VAL A 45 -5.89 3.62 4.28
N ASN A 46 -5.49 3.56 3.00
CA ASN A 46 -6.39 3.61 1.87
C ASN A 46 -5.79 2.79 0.73
N GLY A 47 -6.59 1.92 0.12
CA GLY A 47 -6.15 1.09 -1.00
C GLY A 47 -5.92 1.89 -2.28
N TRP A 48 -5.75 1.20 -3.41
CA TRP A 48 -5.65 1.81 -4.73
C TRP A 48 -6.82 2.74 -5.00
N HIS A 49 -6.50 3.98 -5.31
CA HIS A 49 -7.43 5.02 -5.68
C HIS A 49 -6.70 6.10 -6.48
N THR A 50 -7.48 6.99 -7.06
CA THR A 50 -7.00 8.28 -7.57
C THR A 50 -7.62 9.40 -6.73
N SER A 51 -7.02 10.59 -6.77
CA SER A 51 -7.56 11.76 -6.10
C SER A 51 -7.67 12.93 -7.09
N LYS A 52 -8.48 13.94 -6.76
CA LYS A 52 -8.64 15.12 -7.63
C LYS A 52 -7.32 15.84 -7.91
N SER A 53 -6.39 15.82 -6.96
CA SER A 53 -5.08 16.47 -7.05
C SER A 53 -3.94 15.54 -7.50
N ASP A 54 -4.19 14.23 -7.56
CA ASP A 54 -3.22 13.21 -7.95
C ASP A 54 -3.95 12.13 -8.75
N SER A 55 -3.84 12.23 -10.08
CA SER A 55 -4.53 11.36 -11.02
C SER A 55 -3.86 10.00 -11.21
N GLU A 56 -2.64 9.82 -10.68
CA GLU A 56 -1.97 8.53 -10.73
C GLU A 56 -2.61 7.58 -9.71
N GLU A 57 -2.69 6.29 -10.04
CA GLU A 57 -3.23 5.30 -9.11
C GLU A 57 -2.23 5.05 -7.99
N HIS A 58 -2.69 5.24 -6.75
CA HIS A 58 -1.86 5.11 -5.56
C HIS A 58 -2.63 4.55 -4.36
N CYS A 59 -1.89 4.02 -3.40
CA CYS A 59 -2.35 3.73 -2.04
C CYS A 59 -1.88 4.82 -1.07
N THR A 60 -2.62 5.04 0.01
CA THR A 60 -2.16 5.86 1.13
C THR A 60 -1.62 4.95 2.22
N VAL A 61 -0.35 5.17 2.60
CA VAL A 61 0.36 4.28 3.53
C VAL A 61 1.02 5.10 4.64
N ASP A 62 0.84 4.65 5.88
CA ASP A 62 1.53 5.15 7.05
C ASP A 62 2.71 4.25 7.43
N TYR A 63 3.92 4.80 7.37
CA TYR A 63 5.16 4.09 7.73
C TYR A 63 5.62 4.46 9.15
N ARG A 64 6.05 3.47 9.93
CA ARG A 64 6.77 3.70 11.19
C ARG A 64 8.28 3.78 10.92
N CYS A 65 8.83 4.96 11.07
CA CYS A 65 10.25 5.26 10.85
C CYS A 65 10.87 5.81 12.14
N ASN A 66 11.81 5.09 12.77
CA ASN A 66 12.47 5.52 14.00
C ASN A 66 11.50 6.04 15.08
N GLY A 67 10.39 5.33 15.30
CA GLY A 67 9.40 5.73 16.30
C GLY A 67 8.50 6.91 15.89
N LYS A 68 8.51 7.35 14.63
CA LYS A 68 7.61 8.38 14.08
C LYS A 68 6.78 7.83 12.94
N ASN A 69 5.57 8.34 12.78
CA ASN A 69 4.72 7.98 11.64
C ASN A 69 4.99 8.94 10.48
N LYS A 70 5.08 8.40 9.26
CA LYS A 70 5.22 9.16 8.02
C LYS A 70 4.22 8.63 6.99
N ARG A 71 3.30 9.49 6.56
CA ARG A 71 2.34 9.18 5.49
C ARG A 71 2.97 9.42 4.13
N ARG A 72 2.74 8.50 3.18
CA ARG A 72 3.14 8.64 1.78
C ARG A 72 2.11 8.01 0.85
N HIS A 73 2.15 8.45 -0.40
CA HIS A 73 1.56 7.71 -1.51
C HIS A 73 2.51 6.59 -1.94
N VAL A 74 1.94 5.44 -2.24
CA VAL A 74 2.63 4.31 -2.88
C VAL A 74 1.98 4.15 -4.24
N TYR A 75 2.74 4.32 -5.31
CA TYR A 75 2.23 4.37 -6.69
C TYR A 75 2.30 3.00 -7.36
N ASP A 76 1.34 2.69 -8.25
CA ASP A 76 1.44 1.52 -9.13
C ASP A 76 2.42 1.81 -10.29
N THR A 77 3.72 1.65 -10.03
CA THR A 77 4.76 2.05 -11.00
C THR A 77 4.83 1.14 -12.22
N ASP A 78 4.37 -0.11 -12.10
CA ASP A 78 4.51 -1.12 -13.16
C ASP A 78 3.15 -1.46 -13.80
N GLY A 79 2.07 -0.77 -13.41
CA GLY A 79 0.71 -0.99 -13.91
C GLY A 79 0.12 -2.35 -13.49
N THR A 80 0.72 -3.01 -12.50
CA THR A 80 0.38 -4.37 -12.09
C THR A 80 -1.04 -4.45 -11.52
N ASN A 81 -1.56 -3.35 -10.95
CA ASN A 81 -2.90 -3.33 -10.40
C ASN A 81 -3.99 -3.39 -11.49
N ASN A 82 -3.74 -2.82 -12.67
CA ASN A 82 -4.69 -2.84 -13.79
C ASN A 82 -5.01 -4.25 -14.31
N TRP A 83 -4.12 -5.21 -14.08
CA TRP A 83 -4.31 -6.62 -14.46
C TRP A 83 -5.07 -7.45 -13.42
N LEU A 84 -5.38 -6.86 -12.27
CA LEU A 84 -6.07 -7.51 -11.15
C LEU A 84 -7.54 -7.07 -11.03
N LEU A 85 -8.05 -6.28 -11.98
CA LEU A 85 -9.44 -5.84 -12.09
C LEU A 85 -10.32 -6.88 -12.80
#